data_AF-A0A9W9JMA0-F1
#
_entry.id   AF-A0A9W9JMA0-F1
#
_cell.length_a   1.000
_cell.length_b   1.000
_cell.length_c   1.000
_cell.angle_alpha   90.00
_cell.angle_beta   90.00
_cell.angle_gamma   90.00
#
_symmetry.space_group_name_H-M   'P 1'
#
loop_
_entity.id
_entity.type
_entity.pdbx_description
1 polymer ?
#
loop_
_entity_poly.entity_id
_entity_poly.type
_entity_poly.pdbx_seq_one_letter_code
_entity_poly.pdbx_strand_id
1 'polypeptide(L)'
;MVVEVVITETHTKLIRDIGRWLDPIDSLAKVGLAIKADRRKPKITIKRWQYKTAKAEIENIQTIEMIESSGDEVTLTAGPLLIPFHLFFLRPAETPREGDIIIDENALKEIAQEI
;
A
#
# COMPACT_ATOMS: atom_id res chain seq x y z
N MET A 1 -3.36 -8.28 -16.15
CA MET A 1 -3.13 -7.83 -14.76
C MET A 1 -4.43 -7.96 -14.02
N VAL A 2 -4.42 -8.53 -12.82
CA VAL A 2 -5.60 -8.69 -11.98
C VAL A 2 -5.29 -8.00 -10.66
N VAL A 3 -6.24 -7.20 -10.16
CA VAL A 3 -6.18 -6.62 -8.82
C VAL A 3 -7.21 -7.34 -7.98
N GLU A 4 -6.75 -8.02 -6.93
CA GLU A 4 -7.61 -8.65 -5.96
C GLU A 4 -7.80 -7.71 -4.76
N VAL A 5 -9.06 -7.51 -4.36
CA VAL A 5 -9.43 -6.61 -3.26
C VAL A 5 -10.33 -7.36 -2.30
N VAL A 6 -10.02 -7.25 -1.00
CA VAL A 6 -10.83 -7.82 0.07
C VAL A 6 -11.03 -6.77 1.16
N ILE A 7 -12.23 -6.73 1.75
CA ILE A 7 -12.51 -5.92 2.94
C ILE A 7 -12.26 -6.81 4.15
N THR A 8 -11.34 -6.39 5.02
CA THR A 8 -10.96 -7.15 6.20
C THR A 8 -11.32 -6.42 7.48
N GLU A 9 -12.06 -7.09 8.37
CA GLU A 9 -12.63 -6.47 9.58
C GLU A 9 -11.64 -6.29 10.72
N THR A 10 -10.61 -7.15 10.82
CA THR A 10 -9.66 -7.16 11.94
C THR A 10 -8.22 -7.14 11.46
N HIS A 11 -7.35 -6.57 12.28
CA HIS A 11 -5.92 -6.54 11.98
C HIS A 11 -5.32 -7.95 11.83
N THR A 12 -5.74 -8.90 12.67
CA THR A 12 -5.26 -10.29 12.58
C THR A 12 -5.65 -10.95 11.26
N LYS A 13 -6.90 -10.74 10.79
CA LYS A 13 -7.32 -11.24 9.48
C LYS A 13 -6.48 -10.58 8.37
N LEU A 14 -6.25 -9.26 8.45
CA LEU A 14 -5.47 -8.52 7.46
C LEU A 14 -4.06 -9.10 7.30
N ILE A 15 -3.36 -9.34 8.42
CA ILE A 15 -2.01 -9.93 8.37
C ILE A 15 -2.02 -11.32 7.77
N ARG A 16 -3.01 -12.15 8.08
CA ARG A 16 -3.17 -13.48 7.48
C ARG A 16 -3.44 -13.41 5.98
N ASP A 17 -4.29 -12.48 5.55
CA ASP A 17 -4.65 -12.29 4.13
C ASP A 17 -3.42 -11.81 3.34
N ILE A 18 -2.66 -10.85 3.88
CA ILE A 18 -1.36 -10.42 3.33
C ILE A 18 -0.37 -11.59 3.25
N GLY A 19 -0.33 -12.43 4.29
CA GLY A 19 0.50 -13.63 4.35
C GLY A 19 0.22 -14.58 3.19
N ARG A 20 -1.06 -14.88 2.94
CA ARG A 20 -1.48 -15.75 1.83
C ARG A 20 -1.22 -15.12 0.46
N TRP A 21 -1.52 -13.84 0.30
CA TRP A 21 -1.35 -13.15 -0.98
C TRP A 21 0.12 -12.98 -1.37
N LEU A 22 1.02 -12.82 -0.42
CA LEU A 22 2.44 -12.64 -0.69
C LEU A 22 3.27 -13.92 -0.48
N ASP A 23 2.61 -15.06 -0.29
CA ASP A 23 3.28 -16.36 -0.25
C ASP A 23 3.93 -16.63 -1.62
N PRO A 24 5.26 -16.81 -1.70
CA PRO A 24 5.94 -17.03 -2.96
C PRO A 24 5.64 -18.40 -3.61
N ILE A 25 5.07 -19.35 -2.87
CA ILE A 25 4.73 -20.69 -3.34
C ILE A 25 3.30 -20.70 -3.92
N ASP A 26 2.37 -20.14 -3.17
CA ASP A 26 0.93 -20.24 -3.46
C ASP A 26 0.37 -19.02 -4.21
N SER A 27 1.16 -17.97 -4.41
CA SER A 27 0.72 -16.72 -5.06
C SER A 27 1.77 -16.09 -5.97
N LEU A 28 1.29 -15.39 -7.00
CA LEU A 28 2.11 -14.59 -7.90
C LEU A 28 2.21 -13.11 -7.51
N ALA A 29 1.41 -12.65 -6.53
CA ALA A 29 1.45 -11.25 -6.14
C ALA A 29 2.78 -10.89 -5.47
N LYS A 30 3.36 -9.75 -5.87
CA LYS A 30 4.63 -9.26 -5.31
C LYS A 30 4.47 -8.02 -4.43
N VAL A 31 3.27 -7.43 -4.40
CA VAL A 31 2.93 -6.24 -3.61
C VAL A 31 1.57 -6.43 -2.97
N GLY A 32 1.49 -6.20 -1.66
CA GLY A 32 0.23 -6.13 -0.93
C GLY A 32 0.00 -4.71 -0.43
N LEU A 33 -1.18 -4.15 -0.69
CA LEU A 33 -1.60 -2.86 -0.14
C LEU A 33 -2.70 -3.09 0.89
N ALA A 34 -2.47 -2.62 2.10
CA ALA A 34 -3.46 -2.62 3.16
C ALA A 34 -3.86 -1.18 3.47
N ILE A 35 -5.14 -0.85 3.26
CA ILE A 35 -5.69 0.47 3.55
C ILE A 35 -6.62 0.32 4.75
N LYS A 36 -6.42 1.16 5.76
CA LYS A 36 -7.27 1.24 6.94
C LYS A 36 -7.75 2.67 7.10
N ALA A 37 -9.07 2.87 7.06
CA ALA A 37 -9.71 4.09 7.55
C ALA A 37 -10.12 3.88 9.01
N ASP A 38 -9.65 4.73 9.92
CA ASP A 38 -10.10 4.74 11.31
C ASP A 38 -11.47 5.42 11.39
N ARG A 39 -12.44 4.77 12.03
CA ARG A 39 -13.81 5.30 12.18
C ARG A 39 -13.96 6.24 13.37
N ARG A 40 -12.97 6.32 14.27
CA ARG A 40 -13.01 7.12 15.50
C ARG A 40 -12.17 8.39 15.41
N LYS A 41 -11.21 8.43 14.48
CA LYS A 41 -10.33 9.56 14.21
C LYS A 41 -10.24 9.73 12.70
N PRO A 42 -10.12 10.95 12.17
CA PRO A 42 -9.94 11.18 10.73
C PRO A 42 -8.50 10.79 10.34
N LYS A 43 -8.26 9.48 10.30
CA LYS A 43 -6.96 8.88 10.04
C LYS A 43 -7.11 7.75 9.04
N ILE A 44 -6.35 7.84 7.96
CA ILE A 44 -6.16 6.76 6.99
C ILE A 44 -4.73 6.27 7.11
N THR A 45 -4.55 4.95 7.01
CA THR A 45 -3.23 4.32 7.01
C THR A 45 -3.11 3.42 5.80
N ILE A 46 -2.10 3.65 4.98
CA ILE A 46 -1.75 2.79 3.85
C ILE A 46 -0.46 2.06 4.20
N LYS A 47 -0.48 0.74 4.07
CA LYS A 47 0.66 -0.12 4.32
C LYS A 47 1.01 -0.91 3.07
N ARG A 48 2.25 -0.77 2.60
CA ARG A 48 2.79 -1.57 1.51
C ARG A 48 3.59 -2.73 2.07
N TRP A 49 3.23 -3.94 1.64
CA TRP A 49 3.87 -5.19 2.04
C TRP A 49 4.52 -5.85 0.85
N GLN A 50 5.61 -6.57 1.10
CA GLN A 50 6.35 -7.31 0.08
C GLN A 50 7.06 -8.52 0.70
N TYR A 51 7.12 -9.63 -0.05
CA TYR A 51 8.02 -10.73 0.28
C TYR A 51 9.47 -10.36 -0.07
N LYS A 52 10.36 -10.41 0.93
CA LYS A 52 11.79 -10.15 0.77
C LYS A 52 12.55 -11.46 0.66
N THR A 53 12.89 -11.84 -0.57
CA THR A 53 13.64 -13.08 -0.86
C THR A 53 14.93 -13.20 -0.06
N ALA A 54 15.67 -12.11 0.14
CA ALA A 54 16.93 -12.12 0.90
C ALA A 54 16.77 -12.57 2.36
N LYS A 55 15.58 -12.36 2.95
CA LYS A 55 15.26 -12.70 4.34
C LYS A 55 14.23 -13.82 4.47
N ALA A 56 13.71 -14.30 3.34
CA ALA A 56 12.62 -15.26 3.25
C ALA A 56 11.36 -14.89 4.06
N GLU A 57 11.07 -13.59 4.20
CA GLU A 57 9.96 -13.09 5.04
C GLU A 57 9.11 -12.03 4.34
N ILE A 58 7.86 -11.87 4.81
CA ILE A 58 6.95 -10.81 4.36
C ILE A 58 7.11 -9.61 5.29
N GLU A 59 7.48 -8.46 4.72
CA GLU A 59 7.73 -7.25 5.48
C GLU A 59 6.77 -6.11 5.09
N ASN A 60 6.44 -5.26 6.07
CA ASN A 60 5.88 -3.94 5.79
C ASN A 60 7.02 -3.01 5.35
N ILE A 61 7.02 -2.64 4.07
CA ILE A 61 8.08 -1.81 3.47
C ILE A 61 7.82 -0.32 3.68
N GLN A 62 6.54 0.06 3.77
CA GLN A 62 6.13 1.44 3.94
C GLN A 62 4.82 1.48 4.71
N THR A 63 4.72 2.44 5.63
CA THR A 63 3.48 2.82 6.30
C THR A 63 3.31 4.32 6.10
N ILE A 64 2.23 4.70 5.42
CA ILE A 64 1.82 6.09 5.21
C ILE A 64 0.64 6.35 6.13
N GLU A 65 0.71 7.41 6.92
CA GLU A 65 -0.41 7.88 7.71
C GLU A 65 -0.87 9.25 7.21
N MET A 66 -2.16 9.38 6.98
CA MET A 66 -2.84 10.62 6.64
C MET A 66 -3.77 10.93 7.79
N ILE A 67 -3.54 12.06 8.45
CA ILE A 67 -4.30 12.47 9.63
C ILE A 67 -4.81 13.88 9.39
N GLU A 68 -6.13 14.02 9.38
CA GLU A 68 -6.75 15.34 9.38
C GLU A 68 -6.57 15.98 10.76
N SER A 69 -5.99 17.17 10.75
CA SER A 69 -5.84 18.02 11.92
C SER A 69 -6.93 19.07 11.96
N SER A 70 -7.11 19.71 13.11
CA SER A 70 -8.07 20.81 13.26
C SER A 70 -7.82 21.92 12.24
N GLY A 71 -8.81 22.19 11.38
CA GLY A 71 -8.74 23.22 10.33
C GLY A 71 -8.51 22.69 8.90
N ASP A 72 -8.99 21.49 8.58
CA ASP A 72 -8.94 20.84 7.26
C ASP A 72 -7.51 20.57 6.72
N GLU A 73 -6.50 20.65 7.59
CA GLU A 73 -5.11 20.39 7.23
C GLU A 73 -4.78 18.90 7.40
N VAL A 74 -4.38 18.24 6.32
CA VAL A 74 -3.95 16.83 6.35
C VAL A 74 -2.44 16.73 6.55
N THR A 75 -2.04 16.11 7.66
CA THR A 75 -0.64 15.75 7.94
C THR A 75 -0.30 14.39 7.34
N LEU A 76 0.86 14.30 6.68
CA LEU A 76 1.38 13.10 6.02
C LEU A 76 2.76 12.74 6.59
N THR A 77 2.98 11.47 6.95
CA THR A 77 4.21 11.07 7.66
C THR A 77 5.25 10.33 6.80
N ALA A 78 4.89 9.83 5.61
CA ALA A 78 5.80 9.02 4.78
C ALA A 78 5.38 8.90 3.29
N GLY A 79 4.81 9.95 2.71
CA GLY A 79 4.55 9.99 1.27
C GLY A 79 5.84 10.19 0.46
N PRO A 80 5.80 10.03 -0.88
CA PRO A 80 4.69 9.50 -1.69
C PRO A 80 4.53 7.97 -1.56
N LEU A 81 3.39 7.42 -2.00
CA LEU A 81 3.28 5.96 -2.20
C LEU A 81 3.99 5.58 -3.50
N LEU A 82 5.02 4.74 -3.39
CA LEU A 82 5.77 4.24 -4.54
C LEU A 82 5.61 2.72 -4.66
N ILE A 83 5.13 2.27 -5.82
CA ILE A 83 5.07 0.86 -6.20
C ILE A 83 6.00 0.64 -7.40
N PRO A 84 7.13 -0.06 -7.22
CA PRO A 84 8.06 -0.33 -8.31
C PRO A 84 7.37 -1.07 -9.47
N PHE A 85 7.59 -0.60 -10.70
CA PHE A 85 6.93 -1.11 -11.90
C PHE A 85 7.03 -2.63 -12.02
N HIS A 86 8.25 -3.16 -11.86
CA HIS A 86 8.52 -4.58 -12.01
C HIS A 86 7.83 -5.46 -10.96
N LEU A 87 7.45 -4.90 -9.80
CA LEU A 87 6.69 -5.64 -8.79
C LEU A 87 5.19 -5.68 -9.10
N PHE A 88 4.68 -4.68 -9.83
CA PHE A 88 3.26 -4.60 -10.19
C PHE A 88 2.97 -5.30 -11.53
N PHE A 89 3.81 -5.06 -12.53
CA PHE A 89 3.66 -5.61 -13.88
C PHE A 89 4.42 -6.92 -14.11
N LEU A 90 5.22 -7.38 -13.13
CA LEU A 90 5.98 -8.63 -13.16
C LEU A 90 6.95 -8.75 -14.35
N ARG A 91 7.42 -7.61 -14.88
CA ARG A 91 8.43 -7.51 -15.93
C ARG A 91 9.24 -6.21 -15.80
N PRO A 92 10.43 -6.11 -16.41
CA PRO A 92 11.15 -4.85 -16.48
C PRO A 92 10.34 -3.75 -17.19
N ALA A 93 10.57 -2.51 -16.81
CA ALA A 93 9.99 -1.34 -17.48
C ALA A 93 10.69 -1.07 -18.82
N GLU A 94 9.92 -0.67 -19.83
CA GLU A 94 10.42 -0.12 -21.08
C GLU A 94 10.63 1.39 -20.95
N THR A 95 11.85 1.78 -20.58
CA THR A 95 12.21 3.20 -20.42
C THR A 95 12.36 3.89 -21.78
N PRO A 96 11.95 5.17 -21.90
CA PRO A 96 11.46 6.06 -20.84
C PRO A 96 9.94 6.06 -20.66
N ARG A 97 9.19 5.21 -21.38
CA ARG A 97 7.73 5.28 -21.42
C ARG A 97 7.06 4.72 -20.17
N GLU A 98 7.73 3.76 -19.53
CA GLU A 98 7.22 3.05 -18.36
C GLU A 98 8.06 3.36 -17.13
N GLY A 99 7.39 3.50 -15.99
CA GLY A 99 8.00 3.84 -14.73
C GLY A 99 7.14 3.39 -13.55
N ASP A 100 7.66 3.60 -12.36
CA ASP A 100 6.99 3.21 -11.12
C ASP A 100 5.63 3.91 -10.97
N ILE A 101 4.70 3.27 -10.26
CA ILE A 101 3.44 3.91 -9.89
C ILE A 101 3.74 4.79 -8.68
N ILE A 102 3.47 6.09 -8.82
CA ILE A 102 3.69 7.10 -7.79
C ILE A 102 2.35 7.76 -7.51
N ILE A 103 1.88 7.67 -6.27
CA ILE A 103 0.81 8.54 -5.76
C ILE A 103 1.49 9.57 -4.86
N ASP A 104 1.59 10.79 -5.37
CA ASP A 104 2.28 11.87 -4.69
C ASP A 104 1.56 12.36 -3.43
N GLU A 105 2.22 13.23 -2.68
CA GLU A 105 1.67 13.74 -1.41
C GLU A 105 0.39 14.55 -1.60
N ASN A 106 0.24 15.26 -2.73
CA ASN A 106 -0.95 16.07 -2.99
C ASN A 106 -2.13 15.16 -3.30
N ALA A 107 -1.95 14.16 -4.16
CA ALA A 107 -2.97 13.16 -4.45
C ALA A 107 -3.38 12.37 -3.20
N LEU A 108 -2.43 12.05 -2.32
CA LEU A 108 -2.72 11.41 -1.03
C LEU A 108 -3.55 12.33 -0.12
N LYS A 109 -3.24 13.63 -0.07
CA LYS A 109 -4.04 14.61 0.69
C LYS A 109 -5.45 14.78 0.13
N GLU A 110 -5.60 14.84 -1.19
CA GLU A 110 -6.91 14.89 -1.87
C GLU A 110 -7.75 13.66 -1.50
N ILE A 111 -7.17 12.45 -1.55
CA ILE A 111 -7.86 11.22 -1.13
C ILE A 111 -8.31 11.31 0.32
N ALA A 112 -7.52 11.92 1.21
CA ALA A 112 -7.87 12.03 2.62
C ALA A 112 -9.00 13.03 2.90
N GLN A 113 -9.23 14.01 2.02
CA GLN A 113 -10.29 15.01 2.14
C GLN A 113 -11.65 14.51 1.63
N GLU A 114 -11.67 13.44 0.84
CA GLU A 114 -12.89 12.86 0.23
C GLU A 114 -13.55 11.77 1.11
N ILE A 115 -13.10 11.55 2.35
CA ILE A 115 -13.58 10.48 3.25
C ILE A 115 -14.41 11.01 4.42
#